data_AF-A0A1T1JFR8-F1
#
_entry.id   AF-A0A1T1JFR8-F1
#
_cell.length_a   1.000
_cell.length_b   1.000
_cell.length_c   1.000
_cell.angle_alpha   90.00
_cell.angle_beta   90.00
_cell.angle_gamma   90.00
#
_symmetry.space_group_name_H-M   'P 1'
#
loop_
_entity.id
_entity.type
_entity.pdbx_description
1 polymer ?
#
loop_
_entity_poly.entity_id
_entity_poly.type
_entity_poly.pdbx_seq_one_letter_code
_entity_poly.pdbx_strand_id
1 'polypeptide(L)'
;MSNKIQYQLKKLPLISCTLLSCLAFGQVHAVSNDQVKQLVESEKKNYLNTLEALVNIESGSKDLVGVNKIAKYVAEQLKMTGAEVSIVEAKDIYRMDDTPQQTGSMVKAILKGKGSVSGSVKMTP
;
A
#
# COMPACT_ATOMS: atom_id res chain seq x y z
N MET A 1 56.64 14.74 -43.73
CA MET A 1 55.67 13.63 -43.73
C MET A 1 55.71 13.01 -42.35
N SER A 2 55.00 13.50 -41.32
CA SER A 2 53.55 13.71 -41.16
C SER A 2 52.73 12.42 -41.35
N ASN A 3 51.90 12.08 -40.36
CA ASN A 3 50.92 10.98 -40.29
C ASN A 3 51.29 9.64 -39.60
N LYS A 4 51.72 9.65 -38.33
CA LYS A 4 51.56 8.45 -37.47
C LYS A 4 51.06 8.66 -36.04
N ILE A 5 50.92 9.90 -35.56
CA ILE A 5 50.58 10.18 -34.15
C ILE A 5 49.06 10.44 -33.95
N GLN A 6 48.30 10.66 -35.02
CA GLN A 6 46.89 11.11 -34.93
C GLN A 6 45.85 9.99 -34.79
N TYR A 7 46.22 8.71 -34.86
CA TYR A 7 45.24 7.61 -34.93
C TYR A 7 44.95 6.87 -33.60
N GLN A 8 45.65 7.20 -32.51
CA GLN A 8 45.45 6.52 -31.22
C GLN A 8 44.54 7.26 -30.23
N LEU A 9 44.08 8.47 -30.55
CA LEU A 9 43.33 9.32 -29.61
C LEU A 9 41.80 9.32 -29.80
N LYS A 10 41.25 8.52 -30.73
CA LYS A 10 39.83 8.61 -31.12
C LYS A 10 38.99 7.34 -30.89
N LYS A 11 39.49 6.37 -30.12
CA LYS A 11 38.76 5.13 -29.77
C LYS A 11 38.65 4.88 -28.27
N LEU A 12 38.71 5.94 -27.47
CA LEU A 12 38.66 5.85 -26.01
C LEU A 12 37.46 6.61 -25.38
N PRO A 13 36.21 6.31 -25.79
CA PRO A 13 35.11 6.50 -24.83
C PRO A 13 34.08 5.35 -24.81
N LEU A 14 34.42 4.15 -25.31
CA LEU A 14 33.44 3.04 -25.41
C LEU A 14 33.68 1.87 -24.43
N ILE A 15 34.66 1.98 -23.52
CA ILE A 15 35.00 0.91 -22.56
C ILE A 15 34.64 1.32 -21.11
N SER A 16 34.27 2.58 -20.87
CA SER A 16 33.99 3.11 -19.53
C SER A 16 32.57 2.80 -19.01
N CYS A 17 31.61 2.42 -19.85
CA CYS A 17 30.20 2.32 -19.46
C CYS A 17 29.75 0.91 -19.04
N THR A 18 30.54 -0.14 -19.25
CA THR A 18 30.10 -1.52 -18.99
C THR A 18 30.36 -2.02 -17.57
N LEU A 19 31.28 -1.40 -16.82
CA LEU A 19 31.61 -1.81 -15.46
C LEU A 19 30.69 -1.24 -14.36
N LEU A 20 29.88 -0.22 -14.68
CA LEU A 20 29.00 0.43 -13.69
C LEU A 20 27.60 -0.22 -13.57
N SER A 21 27.28 -1.22 -14.40
CA SER A 21 25.93 -1.80 -14.48
C SER A 21 25.70 -3.04 -13.58
N CYS A 22 26.72 -3.59 -12.91
CA CYS A 22 26.60 -4.87 -12.18
C CYS A 22 26.15 -4.77 -10.70
N LEU A 23 25.92 -3.58 -10.14
CA LEU A 23 25.59 -3.40 -8.72
C LEU A 23 24.09 -3.29 -8.41
N ALA A 24 23.21 -3.45 -9.40
CA ALA A 24 21.76 -3.26 -9.24
C ALA A 24 20.98 -4.51 -8.81
N PHE A 25 21.66 -5.59 -8.35
CA PHE A 25 20.96 -6.72 -7.73
C PHE A 25 20.63 -6.36 -6.28
N GLY A 26 19.46 -5.73 -6.09
CA GLY A 26 18.89 -5.46 -4.77
C GLY A 26 18.74 -6.76 -3.98
N GLN A 27 19.50 -6.90 -2.91
CA GLN A 27 19.37 -8.00 -1.96
C GLN A 27 18.02 -7.82 -1.24
N VAL A 28 17.04 -8.66 -1.54
CA VAL A 28 15.79 -8.72 -0.78
C VAL A 28 16.05 -9.60 0.44
N HIS A 29 16.37 -8.97 1.57
CA HIS A 29 16.42 -9.65 2.85
C HIS A 29 15.05 -9.61 3.52
N ALA A 30 14.65 -10.73 4.13
CA ALA A 30 13.51 -10.73 5.03
C ALA A 30 13.82 -9.81 6.23
N VAL A 31 12.88 -8.94 6.58
CA VAL A 31 12.98 -8.08 7.76
C VAL A 31 12.97 -8.97 9.01
N SER A 32 13.82 -8.68 10.00
CA SER A 32 13.86 -9.45 11.25
C SER A 32 12.64 -9.14 12.13
N ASN A 33 12.27 -10.08 13.01
CA ASN A 33 11.18 -9.85 13.98
C ASN A 33 11.44 -8.63 14.88
N ASP A 34 12.71 -8.38 15.25
CA ASP A 34 13.08 -7.21 16.07
C ASP A 34 12.87 -5.89 15.32
N GLN A 35 13.17 -5.85 14.01
CA GLN A 35 12.92 -4.69 13.16
C GLN A 35 11.41 -4.44 13.00
N VAL A 36 10.61 -5.49 12.83
CA VAL A 36 9.14 -5.36 12.80
C VAL A 36 8.62 -4.82 14.14
N LYS A 37 9.12 -5.34 15.28
CA LYS A 37 8.71 -4.87 16.61
C LYS A 37 9.05 -3.40 16.82
N GLN A 38 10.26 -2.97 16.45
CA GLN A 38 10.66 -1.55 16.53
C GLN A 38 9.74 -0.66 15.69
N LEU A 39 9.39 -1.09 14.48
CA LEU A 39 8.47 -0.36 13.61
C LEU A 39 7.05 -0.26 14.21
N VAL A 40 6.53 -1.34 14.78
CA VAL A 40 5.22 -1.33 15.44
C VAL A 40 5.22 -0.36 16.63
N GLU A 41 6.27 -0.37 17.45
CA GLU A 41 6.39 0.58 18.57
C GLU A 41 6.49 2.04 18.09
N SER A 42 7.19 2.31 16.98
CA SER A 42 7.25 3.67 16.43
C SER A 42 5.91 4.15 15.88
N GLU A 43 5.09 3.25 15.33
CA GLU A 43 3.78 3.58 14.76
C GLU A 43 2.64 3.59 15.79
N LYS A 44 2.87 3.11 17.01
CA LYS A 44 1.84 2.99 18.07
C LYS A 44 0.99 4.25 18.24
N LYS A 45 1.61 5.43 18.27
CA LYS A 45 0.90 6.71 18.42
C LYS A 45 -0.06 6.96 17.25
N ASN A 46 0.34 6.64 16.02
CA ASN A 46 -0.49 6.85 14.83
C ASN A 46 -1.73 5.94 14.85
N TYR A 47 -1.58 4.69 15.29
CA TYR A 47 -2.71 3.78 15.48
C TYR A 47 -3.67 4.24 16.59
N LEU A 48 -3.15 4.75 17.71
CA LEU A 48 -3.98 5.31 18.77
C LEU A 48 -4.76 6.55 18.31
N ASN A 49 -4.13 7.45 17.55
CA ASN A 49 -4.81 8.61 16.97
C ASN A 49 -5.93 8.18 16.00
N THR A 50 -5.69 7.12 15.21
CA THR A 50 -6.71 6.57 14.31
C THR A 50 -7.87 5.99 15.09
N LEU A 51 -7.59 5.24 16.17
CA LEU A 51 -8.62 4.70 17.05
C LEU A 51 -9.44 5.83 17.68
N GLU A 52 -8.78 6.86 18.24
CA GLU A 52 -9.43 8.04 18.81
C GLU A 52 -10.36 8.72 17.80
N ALA A 53 -9.88 8.96 16.58
CA ALA A 53 -10.67 9.57 15.52
C ALA A 53 -11.92 8.74 15.16
N LEU A 54 -11.79 7.41 15.11
CA LEU A 54 -12.90 6.51 14.81
C LEU A 54 -13.93 6.45 15.94
N VAL A 55 -13.50 6.33 17.20
CA VAL A 55 -14.43 6.20 18.34
C VAL A 55 -15.15 7.50 18.68
N ASN A 56 -14.54 8.65 18.38
CA ASN A 56 -15.18 9.95 18.54
C ASN A 56 -16.28 10.22 17.49
N ILE A 57 -16.40 9.36 16.46
CA ILE A 57 -17.52 9.39 15.53
C ILE A 57 -18.61 8.48 16.09
N GLU A 58 -19.67 9.08 16.65
CA GLU A 58 -20.90 8.36 16.94
C GLU A 58 -21.38 7.70 15.65
N SER A 59 -21.50 6.37 15.66
CA SER A 59 -21.77 5.56 14.47
C SER A 59 -22.65 4.37 14.83
N GLY A 60 -23.70 4.64 15.61
CA GLY A 60 -24.74 3.65 15.90
C GLY A 60 -25.41 3.18 14.61
N SER A 61 -25.82 1.91 14.53
CA SER A 61 -26.39 1.32 13.31
C SER A 61 -27.65 2.02 12.79
N LYS A 62 -28.38 2.73 13.67
CA LYS A 62 -29.56 3.54 13.34
C LYS A 62 -29.22 5.02 13.07
N ASP A 63 -27.99 5.45 13.35
CA ASP A 63 -27.49 6.79 13.03
C ASP A 63 -26.83 6.81 11.64
N LEU A 64 -27.64 7.10 10.63
CA LEU A 64 -27.18 7.18 9.25
C LEU A 64 -26.12 8.27 9.04
N VAL A 65 -26.19 9.39 9.77
CA VAL A 65 -25.25 10.50 9.62
C VAL A 65 -23.87 10.08 10.14
N GLY A 66 -23.86 9.50 11.35
CA GLY A 66 -22.68 8.94 11.98
C GLY A 66 -22.00 7.85 11.15
N VAL A 67 -22.78 6.87 10.70
CA VAL A 67 -22.27 5.78 9.86
C VAL A 67 -21.71 6.28 8.51
N ASN A 68 -22.33 7.30 7.91
CA ASN A 68 -21.79 7.90 6.70
C ASN A 68 -20.52 8.73 6.95
N LYS A 69 -20.40 9.34 8.14
CA LYS A 69 -19.20 10.09 8.54
C LYS A 69 -18.01 9.15 8.73
N ILE A 70 -18.18 8.03 9.42
CA ILE A 70 -17.10 7.05 9.60
C ILE A 70 -16.73 6.38 8.26
N ALA A 71 -17.69 6.11 7.38
CA ALA A 71 -17.42 5.60 6.03
C ALA A 71 -16.55 6.56 5.20
N LYS A 72 -16.84 7.87 5.25
CA LYS A 72 -16.02 8.89 4.57
C LYS A 72 -14.60 8.95 5.14
N TYR A 73 -14.47 8.98 6.47
CA TYR A 73 -13.17 9.01 7.14
C TYR A 73 -12.31 7.79 6.77
N VAL A 74 -12.87 6.58 6.85
CA VAL A 74 -12.15 5.35 6.47
C VAL A 74 -11.77 5.36 4.99
N ALA A 75 -12.66 5.83 4.11
CA ALA A 75 -12.36 5.92 2.69
C ALA A 75 -11.19 6.88 2.40
N GLU A 76 -11.13 8.02 3.07
CA GLU A 76 -10.02 8.99 2.96
C GLU A 76 -8.70 8.39 3.45
N GLN A 77 -8.70 7.77 4.63
CA GLN A 77 -7.51 7.12 5.19
C GLN A 77 -6.97 6.02 4.25
N LEU A 78 -7.85 5.18 3.69
CA LEU A 78 -7.46 4.13 2.76
C LEU A 78 -6.93 4.69 1.44
N LYS A 79 -7.50 5.79 0.92
CA LYS A 79 -6.96 6.47 -0.27
C LYS A 79 -5.53 6.97 -0.03
N MET A 80 -5.23 7.49 1.17
CA MET A 80 -3.88 7.96 1.52
C MET A 80 -2.84 6.84 1.50
N THR A 81 -3.24 5.58 1.66
CA THR A 81 -2.34 4.41 1.53
C THR A 81 -2.04 4.01 0.07
N GLY A 82 -2.66 4.69 -0.91
CA GLY A 82 -2.55 4.35 -2.33
C GLY A 82 -3.56 3.29 -2.80
N ALA A 83 -4.56 2.97 -1.97
CA ALA A 83 -5.63 2.06 -2.37
C ALA A 83 -6.59 2.72 -3.39
N GLU A 84 -7.13 1.91 -4.30
CA GLU A 84 -8.28 2.28 -5.12
C GLU A 84 -9.55 2.10 -4.27
N VAL A 85 -10.22 3.21 -3.92
CA VAL A 85 -11.32 3.21 -2.94
C VAL A 85 -12.64 3.62 -3.58
N SER A 86 -13.70 2.84 -3.32
CA SER A 86 -15.08 3.12 -3.71
C SER A 86 -16.03 2.98 -2.52
N ILE A 87 -17.00 3.88 -2.41
CA ILE A 87 -18.12 3.75 -1.47
C ILE A 87 -19.25 3.03 -2.21
N VAL A 88 -19.80 1.97 -1.59
CA VAL A 88 -20.78 1.08 -2.20
C VAL A 88 -22.04 1.09 -1.34
N GLU A 89 -23.19 1.38 -1.95
CA GLU A 89 -24.48 1.30 -1.26
C GLU A 89 -24.86 -0.16 -1.00
N ALA A 90 -25.53 -0.41 0.13
CA ALA A 90 -26.06 -1.72 0.44
C ALA A 90 -27.20 -2.07 -0.52
N LYS A 91 -27.14 -3.28 -1.08
CA LYS A 91 -28.16 -3.87 -1.95
C LYS A 91 -28.64 -5.17 -1.32
N ASP A 92 -29.83 -5.62 -1.71
CA ASP A 92 -30.39 -6.93 -1.31
C ASP A 92 -30.46 -7.12 0.21
N ILE A 93 -30.91 -6.09 0.93
CA ILE A 93 -30.96 -6.06 2.39
C ILE A 93 -32.05 -7.01 2.90
N TYR A 94 -31.65 -8.10 3.54
CA TYR A 94 -32.55 -8.89 4.39
C TYR A 94 -32.89 -8.09 5.66
N ARG A 95 -34.19 -7.89 5.93
CA ARG A 95 -34.64 -7.07 7.05
C ARG A 95 -35.12 -7.93 8.22
N MET A 96 -34.54 -7.66 9.38
CA MET A 96 -34.97 -8.11 10.71
C MET A 96 -35.58 -6.94 11.49
N ASP A 97 -36.21 -7.21 12.63
CA ASP A 97 -36.95 -6.21 13.43
C ASP A 97 -36.12 -4.95 13.78
N ASP A 98 -34.82 -5.10 14.03
CA ASP A 98 -33.93 -3.98 14.35
C ASP A 98 -33.24 -3.32 13.15
N THR A 99 -33.55 -3.76 11.93
CA THR A 99 -32.91 -3.23 10.73
C THR A 99 -33.36 -1.78 10.50
N PRO A 100 -32.42 -0.82 10.38
CA PRO A 100 -32.79 0.56 10.14
C PRO A 100 -33.50 0.72 8.79
N GLN A 101 -34.28 1.79 8.67
CA GLN A 101 -34.96 2.14 7.42
C GLN A 101 -33.96 2.31 6.27
N GLN A 102 -32.79 2.87 6.57
CA GLN A 102 -31.68 2.98 5.65
C GLN A 102 -30.41 2.45 6.32
N THR A 103 -29.72 1.53 5.64
CA THR A 103 -28.40 1.04 6.06
C THR A 103 -27.33 1.99 5.53
N GLY A 104 -26.24 2.14 6.29
CA GLY A 104 -25.09 2.90 5.84
C GLY A 104 -24.35 2.27 4.67
N SER A 105 -23.56 3.07 3.97
CA SER A 105 -22.74 2.62 2.85
C SER A 105 -21.51 1.84 3.32
N MET A 106 -21.03 0.93 2.47
CA MET A 106 -19.79 0.18 2.66
C MET A 106 -18.61 0.91 2.02
N VAL A 107 -17.41 0.71 2.57
CA VAL A 107 -16.16 1.16 1.97
C VAL A 107 -15.42 -0.04 1.41
N LYS A 108 -15.14 -0.03 0.10
CA LYS A 108 -14.32 -1.03 -0.58
C LYS A 108 -12.99 -0.39 -0.98
N ALA A 109 -11.88 -1.00 -0.59
CA ALA A 109 -10.55 -0.55 -0.96
C ALA A 109 -9.75 -1.70 -1.58
N ILE A 110 -9.04 -1.42 -2.68
CA ILE A 110 -8.19 -2.39 -3.38
C ILE A 110 -6.75 -1.86 -3.37
N LEU A 111 -5.86 -2.58 -2.71
CA LEU A 111 -4.41 -2.36 -2.74
C LEU A 111 -3.81 -3.29 -3.80
N LYS A 112 -3.27 -2.75 -4.88
CA LYS A 112 -2.62 -3.53 -5.94
C LYS A 112 -1.16 -3.82 -5.55
N GLY A 113 -0.87 -5.05 -5.17
CA GLY A 113 0.50 -5.50 -4.90
C GLY A 113 1.31 -5.72 -6.18
N LYS A 114 2.60 -5.40 -6.16
CA LYS A 114 3.58 -5.86 -7.16
C LYS A 114 4.06 -7.25 -6.74
N GLY A 115 3.21 -8.27 -6.89
CA GLY A 115 3.55 -9.63 -6.46
C GLY A 115 4.86 -10.08 -7.09
N SER A 116 5.88 -10.31 -6.26
CA SER A 116 7.06 -11.09 -6.63
C SER A 116 6.96 -12.39 -5.85
N VAL A 117 6.87 -13.52 -6.55
CA VAL A 117 6.69 -14.84 -5.95
C VAL A 117 7.98 -15.21 -5.23
N SER A 118 8.07 -14.89 -3.94
CA SER A 118 9.18 -15.35 -3.10
C SER A 118 8.68 -16.52 -2.25
N GLY A 119 8.98 -17.73 -2.71
CA GLY A 119 8.68 -18.96 -1.99
C GLY A 119 7.84 -19.91 -2.83
N SER A 120 8.46 -21.01 -3.25
CA SER A 120 7.80 -22.17 -3.86
C SER A 120 6.87 -22.82 -2.84
N VAL A 121 5.65 -22.28 -2.68
CA VAL A 121 4.57 -23.02 -2.04
C VAL A 121 4.11 -24.03 -3.07
N LYS A 122 4.69 -25.25 -3.02
CA LYS A 122 4.07 -26.42 -3.64
C LYS A 122 2.74 -26.64 -2.95
N MET A 123 1.67 -26.12 -3.54
CA MET A 123 0.33 -26.60 -3.27
C MET A 123 0.23 -27.97 -3.95
N THR A 124 0.48 -29.03 -3.20
CA THR A 124 0.05 -30.37 -3.63
C THR A 124 -1.48 -30.47 -3.46
N PRO A 125 -2.17 -31.15 -4.39
CA PRO A 125 -3.63 -31.22 -4.45
C PRO A 125 -4.26 -31.91 -3.24
#